data_AF-A0A521NHK6-F1
#
_entry.id   AF-A0A521NHK6-F1
#
_cell.length_a   1.000
_cell.length_b   1.000
_cell.length_c   1.000
_cell.angle_alpha   90.00
_cell.angle_beta   90.00
_cell.angle_gamma   90.00
#
_symmetry.space_group_name_H-M   'P 1'
#
loop_
_entity.id
_entity.type
_entity.pdbx_description
1 polymer ?
#
loop_
_entity_poly.entity_id
_entity_poly.type
_entity_poly.pdbx_seq_one_letter_code
_entity_poly.pdbx_strand_id
1 'polypeptide(L)'
;MPPLHPAPVKPAFPARPGRRTGPRRLAPLAHAVAVVIAVGAAGAAHAQQRAFSAAWMAQKNIAQGQAIATGRLPNGLPVSSLNTPSAQQQQAREQLQRSLSNLNLAAQSIAAQQAAQAAARQAALDDPSSVPDGLADGGLRVDTNSLSAGWLNAQAPVQSQGTDGRTTITIQQTGDRAILNWETFNVGKRTTVDFKQQADWAVLNRVNDPQARPSQIQGQIKADGTVLIANRNGIVFSGSSQTDTRNLVAAAAKISDEQFKARGIYSAQESGAYTPSFTDANGKVEVQAGARINTTVPTTVTQGGGYALLLGKEVVNAGTITTPRGQVQMAAGDFFIVRPGQSTTGNQYATTRGNEVAPQFNADSSAGAVTNTGLLQAPEGDITLAGRKVVQDGVAVSTTTVDTRGTIHLLNSASDKLGSVTVTSRGLNAILLDDQNGRTALDSQRDALIADSAVQDLARRTAASGGFDNLARLDDRRDQSRIEIVSGGGVVFEGGSTTLATGGQIAVAASNGRSTVANGARLDVSGAVGVQVAMSSNNVEINIQGNEQRDAPLNRDTTMLNNSNVWIDRR
;
A
#
# COMPACT_ATOMS: atom_id res chain seq x y z
N MET A 1 26.86 -3.70 56.82
CA MET A 1 27.80 -4.47 57.66
C MET A 1 27.59 -5.96 57.39
N PRO A 2 28.64 -6.70 57.00
CA PRO A 2 28.69 -8.13 56.67
C PRO A 2 29.16 -8.93 57.93
N PRO A 3 29.86 -10.09 57.91
CA PRO A 3 30.24 -11.08 56.86
C PRO A 3 29.98 -12.57 57.32
N LEU A 4 30.23 -13.66 56.57
CA LEU A 4 31.55 -14.22 56.18
C LEU A 4 31.42 -15.41 55.18
N HIS A 5 32.24 -15.35 54.13
CA HIS A 5 32.76 -16.43 53.24
C HIS A 5 33.97 -17.16 53.92
N PRO A 6 34.63 -18.24 53.41
CA PRO A 6 34.91 -18.58 51.99
C PRO A 6 35.02 -20.10 51.58
N ALA A 7 35.32 -20.33 50.28
CA ALA A 7 35.57 -21.59 49.55
C ALA A 7 36.97 -22.24 49.81
N PRO A 8 37.32 -23.41 49.22
CA PRO A 8 38.13 -23.40 47.97
C PRO A 8 38.03 -24.63 46.98
N VAL A 9 37.97 -24.32 45.68
CA VAL A 9 38.79 -24.67 44.47
C VAL A 9 39.69 -25.96 44.34
N LYS A 10 39.42 -26.75 43.26
CA LYS A 10 40.29 -27.54 42.29
C LYS A 10 40.99 -28.88 42.71
N PRO A 11 41.68 -29.63 41.78
CA PRO A 11 41.23 -30.48 40.66
C PRO A 11 41.88 -31.91 40.70
N ALA A 12 41.62 -32.84 39.77
CA ALA A 12 42.61 -33.81 39.20
C ALA A 12 42.00 -35.04 38.47
N PHE A 13 42.64 -35.41 37.35
CA PHE A 13 42.59 -36.72 36.68
C PHE A 13 43.28 -37.83 37.52
N PRO A 14 43.01 -39.13 37.25
CA PRO A 14 44.00 -39.97 36.51
C PRO A 14 43.32 -40.94 35.50
N ALA A 15 43.84 -41.12 34.27
CA ALA A 15 44.91 -42.02 33.81
C ALA A 15 44.52 -43.52 33.68
N ARG A 16 44.59 -44.02 32.43
CA ARG A 16 44.59 -45.45 32.00
C ARG A 16 45.90 -46.15 32.39
N PRO A 17 46.01 -47.50 32.34
CA PRO A 17 46.54 -48.22 31.15
C PRO A 17 45.88 -49.63 30.96
N GLY A 18 46.04 -50.43 29.90
CA GLY A 18 46.80 -50.45 28.64
C GLY A 18 46.12 -51.50 27.71
N ARG A 19 46.07 -51.35 26.39
CA ARG A 19 47.10 -51.46 25.33
C ARG A 19 47.52 -52.90 25.00
N ARG A 20 47.22 -53.36 23.78
CA ARG A 20 48.13 -54.06 22.83
C ARG A 20 47.48 -54.11 21.43
N THR A 21 48.02 -53.32 20.47
CA THR A 21 48.85 -53.72 19.27
C THR A 21 47.98 -54.11 18.07
N GLY A 22 47.86 -53.39 16.95
CA GLY A 22 48.84 -52.79 16.02
C GLY A 22 49.02 -53.71 14.77
N PRO A 23 49.48 -53.28 13.56
CA PRO A 23 49.77 -51.94 13.04
C PRO A 23 49.27 -51.62 11.59
N ARG A 24 49.33 -50.30 11.30
CA ARG A 24 49.42 -49.48 10.06
C ARG A 24 49.77 -50.13 8.70
N ARG A 25 49.28 -49.48 7.62
CA ARG A 25 50.09 -48.91 6.51
C ARG A 25 49.33 -47.83 5.72
N LEU A 26 50.08 -46.84 5.23
CA LEU A 26 49.68 -45.68 4.44
C LEU A 26 50.35 -45.74 3.04
N ALA A 27 49.71 -45.06 2.08
CA ALA A 27 50.26 -44.43 0.86
C ALA A 27 50.31 -45.27 -0.45
N PRO A 28 50.60 -44.65 -1.62
CA PRO A 28 49.62 -44.11 -2.59
C PRO A 28 49.89 -44.65 -4.02
N LEU A 29 49.17 -44.22 -5.06
CA LEU A 29 49.70 -44.17 -6.44
C LEU A 29 48.77 -43.34 -7.36
N ALA A 30 49.32 -42.23 -7.87
CA ALA A 30 48.88 -41.61 -9.11
C ALA A 30 49.29 -42.50 -10.30
N HIS A 31 48.62 -42.37 -11.45
CA HIS A 31 49.22 -42.27 -12.80
C HIS A 31 48.12 -41.93 -13.81
N ALA A 32 48.40 -40.93 -14.64
CA ALA A 32 47.61 -40.48 -15.78
C ALA A 32 48.09 -41.19 -17.06
N VAL A 33 47.19 -41.41 -18.03
CA VAL A 33 47.51 -41.40 -19.46
C VAL A 33 46.31 -40.84 -20.23
N ALA A 34 46.58 -39.78 -21.00
CA ALA A 34 45.69 -39.17 -21.98
C ALA A 34 45.82 -39.87 -23.34
N VAL A 35 44.75 -39.85 -24.14
CA VAL A 35 44.84 -39.97 -25.61
C VAL A 35 43.96 -38.92 -26.27
N VAL A 36 44.59 -38.21 -27.21
CA VAL A 36 44.10 -37.13 -28.08
C VAL A 36 43.95 -37.67 -29.50
N ILE A 37 42.86 -37.33 -30.21
CA ILE A 37 42.74 -37.24 -31.68
C ILE A 37 41.64 -36.17 -31.95
N ALA A 38 41.88 -34.90 -32.34
CA ALA A 38 42.32 -34.30 -33.63
C ALA A 38 41.37 -34.62 -34.81
N VAL A 39 40.45 -33.78 -35.34
CA VAL A 39 40.52 -32.57 -36.22
C VAL A 39 39.09 -32.51 -36.84
N GLY A 40 38.27 -31.48 -36.83
CA GLY A 40 38.36 -30.18 -37.55
C GLY A 40 37.30 -30.11 -38.68
N ALA A 41 36.29 -29.23 -38.55
CA ALA A 41 35.65 -28.41 -39.61
C ALA A 41 34.14 -28.12 -39.39
N ALA A 42 33.82 -26.82 -39.36
CA ALA A 42 32.58 -26.13 -39.77
C ALA A 42 31.24 -26.40 -39.05
N GLY A 43 30.80 -25.40 -38.28
CA GLY A 43 29.41 -25.25 -37.83
C GLY A 43 29.33 -24.45 -36.53
N ALA A 44 29.09 -23.14 -36.62
CA ALA A 44 29.08 -22.22 -35.49
C ALA A 44 28.05 -22.61 -34.42
N ALA A 45 28.54 -23.06 -33.25
CA ALA A 45 27.79 -23.06 -32.01
C ALA A 45 28.35 -21.96 -31.12
N HIS A 46 27.61 -20.86 -30.98
CA HIS A 46 27.88 -19.83 -29.99
C HIS A 46 27.79 -20.47 -28.59
N ALA A 47 28.95 -20.81 -28.02
CA ALA A 47 29.05 -21.21 -26.63
C ALA A 47 28.74 -20.00 -25.75
N GLN A 48 27.54 -19.99 -25.18
CA GLN A 48 27.08 -19.01 -24.20
C GLN A 48 28.06 -19.00 -23.01
N GLN A 49 28.90 -17.97 -22.92
CA GLN A 49 29.79 -17.78 -21.77
C GLN A 49 28.95 -17.67 -20.50
N ARG A 50 29.10 -18.64 -19.60
CA ARG A 50 28.42 -18.62 -18.29
C ARG A 50 29.00 -17.48 -17.45
N ALA A 51 28.19 -16.46 -17.19
CA ALA A 51 28.47 -15.42 -16.21
C ALA A 51 28.85 -16.07 -14.86
N PHE A 52 29.82 -15.48 -14.15
CA PHE A 52 30.32 -15.95 -12.84
C PHE A 52 31.12 -17.26 -12.82
N SER A 53 31.56 -17.79 -13.97
CA SER A 53 32.53 -18.89 -14.01
C SER A 53 33.95 -18.43 -13.60
N ALA A 54 34.78 -19.35 -13.11
CA ALA A 54 36.18 -19.05 -12.75
C ALA A 54 36.99 -18.49 -13.94
N ALA A 55 36.69 -18.94 -15.17
CA ALA A 55 37.28 -18.38 -16.40
C ALA A 55 36.79 -16.95 -16.69
N TRP A 56 35.51 -16.65 -16.45
CA TRP A 56 34.95 -15.30 -16.59
C TRP A 56 35.54 -14.32 -15.56
N MET A 57 35.73 -14.75 -14.31
CA MET A 57 36.38 -13.93 -13.27
C MET A 57 37.88 -13.70 -13.53
N ALA A 58 38.60 -14.72 -13.99
CA ALA A 58 40.01 -14.57 -14.37
C ALA A 58 40.17 -13.57 -15.54
N GLN A 59 39.28 -13.61 -16.52
CA GLN A 59 39.30 -12.69 -17.66
C GLN A 59 38.92 -11.24 -17.24
N LYS A 60 38.00 -11.09 -16.28
CA LYS A 60 37.67 -9.79 -15.65
C LYS A 60 38.84 -9.20 -14.85
N ASN A 61 39.57 -10.02 -14.09
CA ASN A 61 40.72 -9.56 -13.31
C ASN A 61 41.90 -9.13 -14.20
N ILE A 62 42.12 -9.81 -15.33
CA ILE A 62 43.14 -9.43 -16.32
C ILE A 62 42.74 -8.12 -17.03
N ALA A 63 41.46 -7.95 -17.37
CA ALA A 63 40.94 -6.71 -17.95
C ALA A 63 41.01 -5.51 -16.98
N GLN A 64 40.77 -5.73 -15.68
CA GLN A 64 40.98 -4.71 -14.64
C GLN A 64 42.46 -4.36 -14.46
N GLY A 65 43.36 -5.36 -14.45
CA GLY A 65 44.80 -5.13 -14.33
C GLY A 65 45.38 -4.31 -15.49
N GLN A 66 44.92 -4.55 -16.72
CA GLN A 66 45.34 -3.75 -17.88
C GLN A 66 44.73 -2.35 -17.92
N ALA A 67 43.48 -2.17 -17.46
CA ALA A 67 42.84 -0.86 -17.38
C ALA A 67 43.49 0.05 -16.31
N ILE A 68 43.94 -0.52 -15.19
CA ILE A 68 44.65 0.20 -14.13
C ILE A 68 46.07 0.58 -14.58
N ALA A 69 46.73 -0.25 -15.39
CA ALA A 69 48.10 0.02 -15.88
C ALA A 69 48.16 0.99 -17.08
N THR A 70 47.16 1.01 -17.95
CA THR A 70 47.20 1.75 -19.23
C THR A 70 46.18 2.89 -19.33
N GLY A 71 45.24 2.99 -18.38
CA GLY A 71 44.15 3.96 -18.45
C GLY A 71 43.20 3.74 -19.65
N ARG A 72 43.20 2.54 -20.26
CA ARG A 72 42.36 2.17 -21.41
C ARG A 72 41.58 0.88 -21.14
N LEU A 73 40.33 0.84 -21.62
CA LEU A 73 39.47 -0.32 -21.59
C LEU A 73 39.96 -1.42 -22.55
N PRO A 74 39.48 -2.67 -22.43
CA PRO A 74 39.84 -3.79 -23.31
C PRO A 74 39.57 -3.58 -24.81
N ASN A 75 38.78 -2.55 -25.15
CA ASN A 75 38.47 -2.12 -26.52
C ASN A 75 39.34 -0.93 -27.00
N GLY A 76 40.38 -0.56 -26.25
CA GLY A 76 41.33 0.51 -26.60
C GLY A 76 40.87 1.94 -26.31
N LEU A 77 39.65 2.13 -25.81
CA LEU A 77 39.13 3.45 -25.42
C LEU A 77 39.71 3.89 -24.07
N PRO A 78 40.07 5.17 -23.88
CA PRO A 78 40.51 5.67 -22.58
C PRO A 78 39.39 5.55 -21.54
N VAL A 79 39.71 5.25 -20.28
CA VAL A 79 38.75 5.12 -19.18
C VAL A 79 37.97 6.44 -18.96
N SER A 80 38.53 7.58 -19.38
CA SER A 80 37.83 8.87 -19.43
C SER A 80 36.64 8.93 -20.39
N SER A 81 36.51 8.00 -21.35
CA SER A 81 35.34 7.92 -22.24
C SER A 81 34.10 7.34 -21.56
N LEU A 82 34.23 6.75 -20.36
CA LEU A 82 33.10 6.34 -19.52
C LEU A 82 32.37 7.55 -18.88
N ASN A 83 33.04 8.70 -18.81
CA ASN A 83 32.55 9.93 -18.19
C ASN A 83 32.44 11.07 -19.23
N THR A 84 31.95 10.80 -20.45
CA THR A 84 31.67 11.90 -21.38
C THR A 84 30.43 12.66 -20.90
N PRO A 85 30.53 13.99 -20.63
CA PRO A 85 29.39 14.79 -20.17
C PRO A 85 28.19 14.70 -21.13
N SER A 86 28.44 14.48 -22.42
CA SER A 86 27.39 14.28 -23.44
C SER A 86 26.61 12.97 -23.26
N ALA A 87 27.25 11.85 -22.92
CA ALA A 87 26.56 10.59 -22.67
C ALA A 87 25.70 10.66 -21.38
N GLN A 88 26.22 11.32 -20.34
CA GLN A 88 25.46 11.57 -19.12
C GLN A 88 24.27 12.51 -19.37
N GLN A 89 24.45 13.55 -20.20
CA GLN A 89 23.38 14.46 -20.60
C GLN A 89 22.31 13.78 -21.47
N GLN A 90 22.70 12.84 -22.34
CA GLN A 90 21.75 12.03 -23.12
C GLN A 90 20.92 11.11 -22.22
N GLN A 91 21.57 10.39 -21.29
CA GLN A 91 20.86 9.53 -20.33
C GLN A 91 19.89 10.34 -19.44
N ALA A 92 20.30 11.53 -18.98
CA ALA A 92 19.43 12.41 -18.21
C ALA A 92 18.20 12.89 -19.02
N ARG A 93 18.39 13.20 -20.32
CA ARG A 93 17.29 13.56 -21.22
C ARG A 93 16.33 12.39 -21.44
N GLU A 94 16.84 11.17 -21.63
CA GLU A 94 16.01 9.97 -21.78
C GLU A 94 15.23 9.63 -20.51
N GLN A 95 15.82 9.83 -19.33
CA GLN A 95 15.12 9.70 -18.06
C GLN A 95 14.01 10.74 -17.91
N LEU A 96 14.29 12.00 -18.25
CA LEU A 96 13.29 13.07 -18.24
C LEU A 96 12.13 12.79 -19.19
N GLN A 97 12.41 12.37 -20.42
CA GLN A 97 11.38 12.02 -21.40
C GLN A 97 10.49 10.88 -20.90
N ARG A 98 11.07 9.85 -20.26
CA ARG A 98 10.30 8.75 -19.66
C ARG A 98 9.41 9.23 -18.52
N SER A 99 9.95 10.02 -17.61
CA SER A 99 9.19 10.59 -16.49
C SER A 99 8.00 11.42 -17.00
N LEU A 100 8.24 12.34 -17.94
CA LEU A 100 7.18 13.14 -18.55
C LEU A 100 6.14 12.28 -19.28
N SER A 101 6.56 11.23 -19.98
CA SER A 101 5.63 10.31 -20.66
C SER A 101 4.74 9.58 -19.66
N ASN A 102 5.28 9.11 -18.53
CA ASN A 102 4.52 8.39 -17.51
C ASN A 102 3.54 9.31 -16.79
N LEU A 103 3.95 10.55 -16.49
CA LEU A 103 3.08 11.58 -15.92
C LEU A 103 1.95 11.97 -16.88
N ASN A 104 2.25 12.14 -18.17
CA ASN A 104 1.24 12.43 -19.18
C ASN A 104 0.24 11.28 -19.33
N LEU A 105 0.71 10.03 -19.31
CA LEU A 105 -0.17 8.85 -19.33
C LEU A 105 -1.07 8.81 -18.09
N ALA A 106 -0.51 9.08 -16.91
CA ALA A 106 -1.28 9.16 -15.67
C ALA A 106 -2.37 10.24 -15.77
N ALA A 107 -2.00 11.46 -16.16
CA ALA A 107 -2.94 12.57 -16.33
C ALA A 107 -4.05 12.26 -17.35
N GLN A 108 -3.71 11.68 -18.51
CA GLN A 108 -4.68 11.28 -19.54
C GLN A 108 -5.65 10.23 -19.03
N SER A 109 -5.18 9.22 -18.30
CA SER A 109 -6.04 8.17 -17.76
C SER A 109 -6.99 8.69 -16.67
N ILE A 110 -6.52 9.61 -15.82
CA ILE A 110 -7.34 10.29 -14.81
C ILE A 110 -8.43 11.12 -15.51
N ALA A 111 -8.05 11.92 -16.51
CA ALA A 111 -8.99 12.74 -17.27
C ALA A 111 -10.02 11.90 -18.02
N ALA A 112 -9.60 10.80 -18.66
CA ALA A 112 -10.48 9.86 -19.35
C ALA A 112 -11.47 9.20 -18.37
N GLN A 113 -11.01 8.78 -17.19
CA GLN A 113 -11.89 8.29 -16.14
C GLN A 113 -12.89 9.35 -15.69
N GLN A 114 -12.45 10.57 -15.37
CA GLN A 114 -13.34 11.65 -14.95
C GLN A 114 -14.44 11.95 -16.00
N ALA A 115 -14.08 11.96 -17.29
CA ALA A 115 -15.03 12.13 -18.38
C ALA A 115 -16.03 10.96 -18.47
N ALA A 116 -15.55 9.73 -18.37
CA ALA A 116 -16.41 8.53 -18.36
C ALA A 116 -17.39 8.54 -17.17
N GLN A 117 -16.93 8.95 -15.97
CA GLN A 117 -17.77 9.08 -14.79
C GLN A 117 -18.84 10.17 -14.95
N ALA A 118 -18.50 11.30 -15.57
CA ALA A 118 -19.47 12.36 -15.85
C ALA A 118 -20.56 11.90 -16.84
N ALA A 119 -20.17 11.18 -17.91
CA ALA A 119 -21.11 10.63 -18.88
C ALA A 119 -22.02 9.54 -18.25
N ALA A 120 -21.45 8.60 -17.50
CA ALA A 120 -22.19 7.55 -16.80
C ALA A 120 -23.19 8.14 -15.80
N ARG A 121 -22.80 9.20 -15.09
CA ARG A 121 -23.69 9.90 -14.16
C ARG A 121 -24.87 10.54 -14.88
N GLN A 122 -24.65 11.16 -16.03
CA GLN A 122 -25.75 11.76 -16.80
C GLN A 122 -26.74 10.68 -17.25
N ALA A 123 -26.26 9.57 -17.80
CA ALA A 123 -27.11 8.43 -18.15
C ALA A 123 -27.89 7.89 -16.95
N ALA A 124 -27.23 7.70 -15.81
CA ALA A 124 -27.87 7.20 -14.60
C ALA A 124 -28.92 8.17 -14.02
N LEU A 125 -28.79 9.48 -14.25
CA LEU A 125 -29.82 10.46 -13.86
C LEU A 125 -31.08 10.33 -14.71
N ASP A 126 -30.92 9.98 -16.00
CA ASP A 126 -32.02 9.83 -16.95
C ASP A 126 -32.74 8.45 -16.81
N ASP A 127 -32.09 7.46 -16.22
CA ASP A 127 -32.68 6.12 -15.99
C ASP A 127 -33.92 6.16 -15.04
N PRO A 128 -35.01 5.46 -15.34
CA PRO A 128 -36.15 5.35 -14.42
C PRO A 128 -35.74 4.72 -13.07
N SER A 129 -36.19 5.31 -11.96
CA SER A 129 -35.99 4.76 -10.62
C SER A 129 -37.22 3.99 -10.16
N SER A 130 -37.03 2.76 -9.68
CA SER A 130 -38.03 1.99 -8.94
C SER A 130 -37.98 2.21 -7.43
N VAL A 131 -36.97 2.94 -6.93
CA VAL A 131 -36.82 3.27 -5.50
C VAL A 131 -37.66 4.52 -5.19
N PRO A 132 -38.64 4.43 -4.28
CA PRO A 132 -39.46 5.57 -3.85
C PRO A 132 -38.63 6.66 -3.15
N ASP A 133 -39.10 7.90 -3.24
CA ASP A 133 -38.49 9.03 -2.53
C ASP A 133 -39.10 9.20 -1.12
N GLY A 134 -38.24 9.55 -0.15
CA GLY A 134 -38.63 9.83 1.23
C GLY A 134 -38.89 8.60 2.11
N LEU A 135 -39.64 8.83 3.20
CA LEU A 135 -40.12 7.80 4.12
C LEU A 135 -41.33 7.09 3.49
N ALA A 136 -41.08 5.95 2.86
CA ALA A 136 -42.08 5.20 2.10
C ALA A 136 -41.74 3.71 2.06
N ASP A 137 -42.75 2.87 1.81
CA ASP A 137 -42.57 1.43 1.65
C ASP A 137 -41.65 1.14 0.45
N GLY A 138 -40.56 0.41 0.71
CA GLY A 138 -39.50 0.14 -0.29
C GLY A 138 -38.48 1.25 -0.47
N GLY A 139 -38.67 2.42 0.16
CA GLY A 139 -37.70 3.51 0.27
C GLY A 139 -36.94 3.46 1.60
N LEU A 140 -37.04 4.54 2.39
CA LEU A 140 -36.58 4.59 3.77
C LEU A 140 -37.73 4.16 4.70
N ARG A 141 -37.56 3.06 5.42
CA ARG A 141 -38.58 2.56 6.37
C ARG A 141 -37.94 2.09 7.67
N VAL A 142 -38.33 2.72 8.78
CA VAL A 142 -37.87 2.36 10.13
C VAL A 142 -38.36 0.94 10.48
N ASP A 143 -37.51 0.14 11.13
CA ASP A 143 -37.89 -1.19 11.59
C ASP A 143 -38.83 -1.10 12.80
N THR A 144 -40.06 -1.58 12.65
CA THR A 144 -41.06 -1.64 13.73
C THR A 144 -41.32 -3.07 14.23
N ASN A 145 -40.56 -4.07 13.76
CA ASN A 145 -40.69 -5.44 14.24
C ASN A 145 -40.21 -5.55 15.69
N SER A 146 -41.01 -6.13 16.58
CA SER A 146 -40.71 -6.19 18.02
C SER A 146 -39.39 -6.88 18.37
N LEU A 147 -38.87 -7.76 17.51
CA LEU A 147 -37.63 -8.50 17.75
C LEU A 147 -36.37 -7.81 17.22
N SER A 148 -36.52 -6.88 16.28
CA SER A 148 -35.39 -6.25 15.57
C SER A 148 -35.45 -4.72 15.54
N ALA A 149 -36.55 -4.12 15.96
CA ALA A 149 -36.69 -2.67 16.13
C ALA A 149 -35.65 -2.13 17.12
N GLY A 150 -35.18 -0.91 16.84
CA GLY A 150 -34.19 -0.24 17.68
C GLY A 150 -33.88 1.15 17.14
N TRP A 151 -34.05 2.15 17.99
CA TRP A 151 -33.72 3.54 17.68
C TRP A 151 -33.09 4.19 18.89
N LEU A 152 -31.77 4.38 18.85
CA LEU A 152 -30.97 4.81 19.99
C LEU A 152 -30.17 6.06 19.65
N ASN A 153 -30.17 7.03 20.59
CA ASN A 153 -29.40 8.27 20.52
C ASN A 153 -29.67 9.12 19.27
N ALA A 154 -30.89 9.09 18.77
CA ALA A 154 -31.35 9.95 17.70
C ALA A 154 -32.85 10.23 17.84
N GLN A 155 -33.30 11.38 17.35
CA GLN A 155 -34.72 11.67 17.17
C GLN A 155 -35.28 10.88 15.98
N ALA A 156 -36.60 10.73 15.92
CA ALA A 156 -37.27 10.12 14.77
C ALA A 156 -36.95 10.91 13.47
N PRO A 157 -36.87 10.25 12.31
CA PRO A 157 -36.56 10.92 11.05
C PRO A 157 -37.66 11.93 10.70
N VAL A 158 -37.26 13.15 10.33
CA VAL A 158 -38.18 14.21 9.92
C VAL A 158 -38.07 14.40 8.41
N GLN A 159 -39.18 14.22 7.71
CA GLN A 159 -39.28 14.46 6.27
C GLN A 159 -39.67 15.92 5.99
N SER A 160 -38.97 16.54 5.04
CA SER A 160 -39.31 17.84 4.46
C SER A 160 -39.20 17.77 2.95
N GLN A 161 -40.03 18.55 2.24
CA GLN A 161 -39.99 18.62 0.78
C GLN A 161 -39.54 20.02 0.36
N GLY A 162 -38.51 20.07 -0.47
CA GLY A 162 -38.02 21.31 -1.08
C GLY A 162 -38.96 21.81 -2.17
N THR A 163 -38.85 23.10 -2.49
CA THR A 163 -39.61 23.75 -3.57
C THR A 163 -39.29 23.20 -4.95
N ASP A 164 -38.14 22.53 -5.09
CA ASP A 164 -37.68 21.83 -6.29
C ASP A 164 -38.25 20.40 -6.41
N GLY A 165 -39.07 19.97 -5.45
CA GLY A 165 -39.65 18.63 -5.36
C GLY A 165 -38.66 17.55 -4.91
N ARG A 166 -37.52 17.92 -4.31
CA ARG A 166 -36.62 16.97 -3.65
C ARG A 166 -37.07 16.76 -2.21
N THR A 167 -36.85 15.57 -1.68
CA THR A 167 -37.21 15.20 -0.32
C THR A 167 -35.96 15.16 0.54
N THR A 168 -35.96 15.84 1.69
CA THR A 168 -34.88 15.77 2.67
C THR A 168 -35.39 15.05 3.92
N ILE A 169 -34.71 13.96 4.28
CA ILE A 169 -34.92 13.21 5.52
C ILE A 169 -33.83 13.61 6.50
N THR A 170 -34.20 14.36 7.52
CA THR A 170 -33.28 14.83 8.56
C THR A 170 -33.33 13.89 9.74
N ILE A 171 -32.16 13.43 10.20
CA ILE A 171 -32.01 12.59 11.38
C ILE A 171 -31.12 13.35 12.37
N GLN A 172 -31.70 13.81 13.47
CA GLN A 172 -30.97 14.52 14.52
C GLN A 172 -30.41 13.52 15.53
N GLN A 173 -29.09 13.37 15.52
CA GLN A 173 -28.39 12.55 16.51
C GLN A 173 -28.32 13.30 17.85
N THR A 174 -28.40 12.56 18.96
CA THR A 174 -28.43 13.10 20.34
C THR A 174 -27.33 12.52 21.24
N GLY A 175 -26.45 11.69 20.71
CA GLY A 175 -25.31 11.13 21.44
C GLY A 175 -24.18 10.75 20.48
N ASP A 176 -22.99 10.48 21.00
CA ASP A 176 -21.78 10.19 20.21
C ASP A 176 -21.89 8.94 19.32
N ARG A 177 -22.66 7.92 19.75
CA ARG A 177 -22.93 6.69 19.01
C ARG A 177 -24.44 6.43 18.91
N ALA A 178 -24.99 6.50 17.70
CA ALA A 178 -26.41 6.19 17.42
C ALA A 178 -26.58 4.86 16.69
N ILE A 179 -27.68 4.17 16.99
CA ILE A 179 -28.06 2.92 16.30
C ILE A 179 -29.49 3.07 15.80
N LEU A 180 -29.65 2.92 14.50
CA LEU A 180 -30.89 3.08 13.77
C LEU A 180 -31.18 1.78 13.01
N ASN A 181 -32.18 1.03 13.45
CA ASN A 181 -32.62 -0.17 12.75
C ASN A 181 -33.72 0.19 11.74
N TRP A 182 -33.50 -0.24 10.50
CA TRP A 182 -34.33 0.03 9.34
C TRP A 182 -34.88 -1.29 8.80
N GLU A 183 -36.17 -1.34 8.49
CA GLU A 183 -36.72 -2.42 7.67
C GLU A 183 -36.11 -2.33 6.27
N THR A 184 -36.14 -1.13 5.66
CA THR A 184 -35.46 -0.86 4.39
C THR A 184 -34.70 0.46 4.47
N PHE A 185 -33.50 0.47 3.88
CA PHE A 185 -32.68 1.68 3.74
C PHE A 185 -32.34 1.85 2.27
N ASN A 186 -33.32 2.32 1.49
CA ASN A 186 -33.15 2.68 0.09
C ASN A 186 -33.34 4.19 -0.07
N VAL A 187 -32.37 4.87 -0.67
CA VAL A 187 -32.40 6.33 -0.84
C VAL A 187 -32.79 6.63 -2.27
N GLY A 188 -34.04 7.06 -2.50
CA GLY A 188 -34.55 7.43 -3.82
C GLY A 188 -33.75 8.56 -4.48
N LYS A 189 -33.79 8.63 -5.81
CA LYS A 189 -32.96 9.55 -6.63
C LYS A 189 -33.13 11.03 -6.25
N ARG A 190 -34.30 11.43 -5.76
CA ARG A 190 -34.61 12.80 -5.34
C ARG A 190 -34.65 12.96 -3.82
N THR A 191 -34.12 11.97 -3.09
CA THR A 191 -34.04 11.97 -1.64
C THR A 191 -32.64 12.34 -1.16
N THR A 192 -32.57 13.17 -0.13
CA THR A 192 -31.34 13.45 0.64
C THR A 192 -31.55 12.97 2.07
N VAL A 193 -30.67 12.10 2.57
CA VAL A 193 -30.62 11.75 3.99
C VAL A 193 -29.54 12.60 4.65
N ASP A 194 -29.93 13.43 5.59
CA ASP A 194 -29.09 14.41 6.27
C ASP A 194 -28.98 14.06 7.75
N PHE A 195 -27.82 13.51 8.14
CA PHE A 195 -27.52 13.19 9.53
C PHE A 195 -26.92 14.41 10.22
N LYS A 196 -27.68 15.01 11.13
CA LYS A 196 -27.19 16.09 12.01
C LYS A 196 -26.43 15.47 13.17
N GLN A 197 -25.11 15.38 13.04
CA GLN A 197 -24.19 14.82 14.01
C GLN A 197 -22.93 15.70 14.14
N GLN A 198 -22.19 15.58 15.24
CA GLN A 198 -20.86 16.20 15.36
C GLN A 198 -19.83 15.42 14.52
N ALA A 199 -18.68 16.04 14.23
CA ALA A 199 -17.68 15.45 13.33
C ALA A 199 -17.04 14.16 13.86
N ASP A 200 -16.96 13.99 15.18
CA ASP A 200 -16.44 12.81 15.87
C ASP A 200 -17.51 11.77 16.22
N TRP A 201 -18.79 12.07 15.94
CA TRP A 201 -19.90 11.16 16.19
C TRP A 201 -20.03 10.11 15.08
N ALA A 202 -20.72 9.01 15.42
CA ALA A 202 -20.99 7.92 14.51
C ALA A 202 -22.45 7.44 14.60
N VAL A 203 -23.03 7.14 13.45
CA VAL A 203 -24.35 6.48 13.33
C VAL A 203 -24.24 5.14 12.62
N LEU A 204 -24.79 4.09 13.22
CA LEU A 204 -25.00 2.78 12.62
C LEU A 204 -26.44 2.68 12.10
N ASN A 205 -26.58 2.62 10.79
CA ASN A 205 -27.82 2.27 10.09
C ASN A 205 -27.81 0.77 9.79
N ARG A 206 -28.55 -0.01 10.57
CA ARG A 206 -28.66 -1.46 10.40
C ARG A 206 -29.93 -1.79 9.62
N VAL A 207 -29.81 -2.59 8.56
CA VAL A 207 -30.94 -2.94 7.70
C VAL A 207 -31.35 -4.40 7.93
N ASN A 208 -32.64 -4.59 8.22
CA ASN A 208 -33.28 -5.88 8.46
C ASN A 208 -34.37 -6.14 7.40
N ASP A 209 -34.02 -6.05 6.11
CA ASP A 209 -34.99 -6.21 5.00
C ASP A 209 -35.64 -7.62 5.06
N PRO A 210 -36.97 -7.72 5.25
CA PRO A 210 -37.69 -8.99 5.34
C PRO A 210 -37.59 -9.85 4.07
N GLN A 211 -37.32 -9.22 2.92
CA GLN A 211 -37.15 -9.86 1.62
C GLN A 211 -35.68 -10.13 1.29
N ALA A 212 -34.76 -9.90 2.24
CA ALA A 212 -33.32 -10.12 2.09
C ALA A 212 -32.69 -9.39 0.88
N ARG A 213 -33.15 -8.16 0.60
CA ARG A 213 -32.66 -7.36 -0.53
C ARG A 213 -31.50 -6.44 -0.13
N PRO A 214 -30.61 -6.10 -1.09
CA PRO A 214 -29.58 -5.10 -0.88
C PRO A 214 -30.17 -3.70 -0.78
N SER A 215 -29.46 -2.81 -0.07
CA SER A 215 -29.78 -1.38 -0.01
C SER A 215 -29.47 -0.71 -1.34
N GLN A 216 -30.41 0.07 -1.86
CA GLN A 216 -30.28 0.82 -3.11
C GLN A 216 -30.14 2.32 -2.82
N ILE A 217 -28.94 2.86 -3.03
CA ILE A 217 -28.63 4.27 -2.80
C ILE A 217 -28.57 4.97 -4.16
N GLN A 218 -29.57 5.81 -4.44
CA GLN A 218 -29.66 6.59 -5.68
C GLN A 218 -29.62 8.09 -5.45
N GLY A 219 -30.06 8.55 -4.29
CA GLY A 219 -30.02 9.95 -3.88
C GLY A 219 -28.74 10.32 -3.15
N GLN A 220 -28.90 11.23 -2.19
CA GLN A 220 -27.80 11.85 -1.46
C GLN A 220 -27.75 11.39 0.00
N ILE A 221 -26.54 11.20 0.53
CA ILE A 221 -26.30 11.00 1.96
C ILE A 221 -25.30 12.07 2.41
N LYS A 222 -25.67 12.83 3.46
CA LYS A 222 -24.85 13.91 4.01
C LYS A 222 -24.68 13.75 5.51
N ALA A 223 -23.45 13.92 5.99
CA ALA A 223 -23.17 13.96 7.41
C ALA A 223 -21.82 14.61 7.74
N ASP A 224 -21.72 15.31 8.87
CA ASP A 224 -20.44 15.87 9.32
C ASP A 224 -19.51 14.83 9.97
N GLY A 225 -20.09 13.74 10.50
CA GLY A 225 -19.38 12.65 11.19
C GLY A 225 -19.31 11.34 10.40
N THR A 226 -19.33 10.21 11.12
CA THR A 226 -19.26 8.86 10.55
C THR A 226 -20.65 8.30 10.26
N VAL A 227 -20.87 7.79 9.05
CA VAL A 227 -22.08 7.05 8.67
C VAL A 227 -21.71 5.62 8.35
N LEU A 228 -22.27 4.68 9.11
CA LEU A 228 -22.10 3.25 8.90
C LEU A 228 -23.42 2.64 8.43
N ILE A 229 -23.41 2.02 7.25
CA ILE A 229 -24.57 1.33 6.66
C ILE A 229 -24.25 -0.17 6.69
N ALA A 230 -25.01 -0.93 7.46
CA ALA A 230 -24.84 -2.37 7.62
C ALA A 230 -26.05 -3.10 7.03
N ASN A 231 -25.88 -3.73 5.87
CA ASN A 231 -26.89 -4.58 5.24
C ASN A 231 -26.22 -5.84 4.68
N ARG A 232 -26.30 -6.95 5.42
CA ARG A 232 -25.67 -8.23 5.06
C ARG A 232 -26.03 -8.75 3.65
N ASN A 233 -27.15 -8.28 3.08
CA ASN A 233 -27.62 -8.72 1.76
C ASN A 233 -26.93 -7.96 0.61
N GLY A 234 -26.30 -6.82 0.90
CA GLY A 234 -25.56 -6.00 -0.06
C GLY A 234 -25.94 -4.53 0.00
N ILE A 235 -25.11 -3.70 -0.63
CA ILE A 235 -25.29 -2.25 -0.74
C ILE A 235 -24.88 -1.82 -2.14
N VAL A 236 -25.75 -1.12 -2.84
CA VAL A 236 -25.52 -0.62 -4.20
C VAL A 236 -25.63 0.91 -4.20
N PHE A 237 -24.53 1.59 -4.53
CA PHE A 237 -24.49 3.00 -4.85
C PHE A 237 -24.64 3.15 -6.35
N SER A 238 -25.82 3.57 -6.81
CA SER A 238 -26.10 3.73 -8.24
C SER A 238 -25.41 4.95 -8.85
N GLY A 239 -25.36 5.03 -10.18
CA GLY A 239 -24.66 6.11 -10.89
C GLY A 239 -25.14 7.54 -10.57
N SER A 240 -26.35 7.72 -10.03
CA SER A 240 -26.84 9.03 -9.60
C SER A 240 -26.44 9.41 -8.16
N SER A 241 -25.99 8.43 -7.36
CA SER A 241 -25.78 8.63 -5.93
C SER A 241 -24.67 9.62 -5.62
N GLN A 242 -24.81 10.30 -4.48
CA GLN A 242 -23.77 11.15 -3.91
C GLN A 242 -23.72 10.93 -2.41
N THR A 243 -22.53 10.61 -1.89
CA THR A 243 -22.31 10.50 -0.46
C THR A 243 -21.21 11.44 -0.06
N ASP A 244 -21.54 12.39 0.81
CA ASP A 244 -20.61 13.39 1.35
C ASP A 244 -20.63 13.26 2.87
N THR A 245 -19.61 12.60 3.42
CA THR A 245 -19.53 12.32 4.88
C THR A 245 -18.12 12.60 5.38
N ARG A 246 -17.88 12.69 6.70
CA ARG A 246 -16.49 12.60 7.16
C ARG A 246 -15.98 11.19 6.96
N ASN A 247 -16.68 10.19 7.49
CA ASN A 247 -16.34 8.79 7.28
C ASN A 247 -17.56 8.03 6.77
N LEU A 248 -17.36 7.17 5.78
CA LEU A 248 -18.36 6.22 5.31
C LEU A 248 -17.88 4.79 5.59
N VAL A 249 -18.76 3.97 6.15
CA VAL A 249 -18.59 2.52 6.19
C VAL A 249 -19.79 1.86 5.56
N ALA A 250 -19.61 1.24 4.40
CA ALA A 250 -20.65 0.44 3.76
C ALA A 250 -20.29 -1.05 3.95
N ALA A 251 -21.01 -1.72 4.84
CA ALA A 251 -20.75 -3.10 5.21
C ALA A 251 -21.90 -4.00 4.78
N ALA A 252 -21.64 -4.87 3.80
CA ALA A 252 -22.46 -6.03 3.50
C ALA A 252 -22.20 -7.19 4.48
N ALA A 253 -22.11 -6.86 5.76
CA ALA A 253 -21.74 -7.73 6.88
C ALA A 253 -22.50 -7.30 8.15
N LYS A 254 -22.48 -8.16 9.17
CA LYS A 254 -23.05 -7.91 10.49
C LYS A 254 -22.04 -7.21 11.40
N ILE A 255 -22.52 -6.24 12.16
CA ILE A 255 -21.85 -5.65 13.33
C ILE A 255 -22.82 -5.64 14.51
N SER A 256 -22.38 -6.11 15.67
CA SER A 256 -23.22 -6.13 16.88
C SER A 256 -23.31 -4.76 17.54
N ASP A 257 -24.37 -4.55 18.33
CA ASP A 257 -24.53 -3.32 19.12
C ASP A 257 -23.37 -3.14 20.09
N GLU A 258 -22.93 -4.22 20.74
CA GLU A 258 -21.87 -4.23 21.73
C GLU A 258 -20.53 -3.84 21.09
N GLN A 259 -20.21 -4.42 19.94
CA GLN A 259 -19.01 -4.09 19.17
C GLN A 259 -19.01 -2.61 18.78
N PHE A 260 -20.10 -2.13 18.18
CA PHE A 260 -20.21 -0.73 17.77
C PHE A 260 -20.15 0.24 18.96
N LYS A 261 -20.90 -0.03 20.03
CA LYS A 261 -20.96 0.82 21.23
C LYS A 261 -19.68 0.82 22.04
N ALA A 262 -18.91 -0.27 22.05
CA ALA A 262 -17.67 -0.32 22.82
C ALA A 262 -16.47 0.19 22.01
N ARG A 263 -16.33 -0.28 20.76
CA ARG A 263 -15.09 -0.15 19.98
C ARG A 263 -15.30 0.42 18.56
N GLY A 264 -16.53 0.73 18.18
CA GLY A 264 -16.86 1.14 16.82
C GLY A 264 -16.48 0.05 15.83
N ILE A 265 -15.70 0.42 14.81
CA ILE A 265 -15.26 -0.49 13.75
C ILE A 265 -14.07 -1.37 14.15
N TYR A 266 -13.38 -1.07 15.25
CA TYR A 266 -12.11 -1.72 15.58
C TYR A 266 -12.29 -3.04 16.31
N SER A 267 -11.62 -4.07 15.81
CA SER A 267 -11.57 -5.40 16.38
C SER A 267 -11.04 -5.40 17.81
N ALA A 268 -11.68 -6.22 18.66
CA ALA A 268 -11.12 -6.54 19.96
C ALA A 268 -9.84 -7.37 19.78
N GLN A 269 -8.87 -7.17 20.67
CA GLN A 269 -7.68 -8.01 20.75
C GLN A 269 -7.65 -8.68 22.12
N GLU A 270 -7.66 -10.01 22.13
CA GLU A 270 -7.67 -10.84 23.34
C GLU A 270 -6.54 -11.86 23.25
N SER A 271 -5.68 -11.93 24.27
CA SER A 271 -4.52 -12.85 24.30
C SER A 271 -3.62 -12.79 23.06
N GLY A 272 -3.52 -11.61 22.43
CA GLY A 272 -2.71 -11.38 21.22
C GLY A 272 -3.40 -11.68 19.90
N ALA A 273 -4.59 -12.28 19.88
CA ALA A 273 -5.38 -12.54 18.69
C ALA A 273 -6.49 -11.50 18.50
N TYR A 274 -6.81 -11.15 17.26
CA TYR A 274 -7.91 -10.25 16.94
C TYR A 274 -9.21 -11.02 16.69
N THR A 275 -10.30 -10.54 17.29
CA THR A 275 -11.66 -10.99 16.97
C THR A 275 -12.25 -10.09 15.89
N PRO A 276 -12.82 -10.63 14.80
CA PRO A 276 -13.41 -9.82 13.73
C PRO A 276 -14.48 -8.84 14.26
N SER A 277 -14.43 -7.57 13.82
CA SER A 277 -15.43 -6.56 14.18
C SER A 277 -16.67 -6.62 13.29
N PHE A 278 -16.53 -7.21 12.09
CA PHE A 278 -17.63 -7.51 11.18
C PHE A 278 -17.64 -8.99 10.83
N THR A 279 -18.81 -9.60 10.84
CA THR A 279 -19.01 -11.04 10.61
C THR A 279 -20.11 -11.30 9.58
N ASP A 280 -20.26 -12.55 9.13
CA ASP A 280 -21.38 -13.00 8.30
C ASP A 280 -21.56 -12.15 7.01
N ALA A 281 -20.45 -11.86 6.34
CA ALA A 281 -20.46 -11.10 5.10
C ALA A 281 -20.98 -11.95 3.94
N ASN A 282 -22.21 -11.66 3.50
CA ASN A 282 -22.90 -12.47 2.49
C ASN A 282 -23.17 -11.72 1.18
N GLY A 283 -23.29 -10.40 1.25
CA GLY A 283 -23.66 -9.55 0.14
C GLY A 283 -22.48 -8.87 -0.55
N LYS A 284 -22.78 -8.21 -1.66
CA LYS A 284 -21.85 -7.38 -2.42
C LYS A 284 -21.98 -5.92 -2.02
N VAL A 285 -20.86 -5.20 -1.97
CA VAL A 285 -20.87 -3.73 -2.00
C VAL A 285 -20.48 -3.27 -3.40
N GLU A 286 -21.37 -2.55 -4.07
CA GLU A 286 -21.19 -2.11 -5.45
C GLU A 286 -21.32 -0.59 -5.54
N VAL A 287 -20.32 0.05 -6.12
CA VAL A 287 -20.33 1.47 -6.46
C VAL A 287 -20.34 1.57 -7.98
N GLN A 288 -21.46 1.95 -8.57
CA GLN A 288 -21.67 1.95 -10.02
C GLN A 288 -21.02 3.17 -10.69
N ALA A 289 -20.79 3.09 -12.00
CA ALA A 289 -20.24 4.21 -12.77
C ALA A 289 -21.14 5.45 -12.64
N GLY A 290 -20.52 6.60 -12.38
CA GLY A 290 -21.20 7.88 -12.11
C GLY A 290 -21.47 8.15 -10.62
N ALA A 291 -21.49 7.10 -9.78
CA ALA A 291 -21.68 7.23 -8.34
C ALA A 291 -20.48 7.96 -7.72
N ARG A 292 -20.75 8.78 -6.70
CA ARG A 292 -19.71 9.57 -6.02
C ARG A 292 -19.74 9.35 -4.52
N ILE A 293 -18.59 9.00 -3.96
CA ILE A 293 -18.36 8.94 -2.52
C ILE A 293 -17.20 9.88 -2.21
N ASN A 294 -17.47 10.93 -1.44
CA ASN A 294 -16.49 11.90 -1.02
C ASN A 294 -16.38 11.93 0.50
N THR A 295 -15.16 12.09 1.00
CA THR A 295 -14.97 12.48 2.39
C THR A 295 -14.68 13.97 2.51
N THR A 296 -15.08 14.56 3.63
CA THR A 296 -14.78 15.97 3.95
C THR A 296 -13.29 16.28 3.83
N VAL A 297 -12.96 17.37 3.12
CA VAL A 297 -11.59 17.88 3.02
C VAL A 297 -11.17 18.48 4.37
N PRO A 298 -10.08 18.02 5.01
CA PRO A 298 -9.59 18.63 6.24
C PRO A 298 -9.24 20.11 6.03
N THR A 299 -9.64 20.96 6.98
CA THR A 299 -9.41 22.41 6.90
C THR A 299 -8.05 22.83 7.44
N THR A 300 -7.41 21.98 8.24
CA THR A 300 -6.10 22.26 8.85
C THR A 300 -5.09 21.15 8.56
N VAL A 301 -3.81 21.50 8.52
CA VAL A 301 -2.70 20.53 8.31
C VAL A 301 -2.55 19.52 9.44
N THR A 302 -3.16 19.73 10.61
CA THR A 302 -3.12 18.79 11.74
C THR A 302 -4.30 17.83 11.76
N GLN A 303 -5.39 18.15 11.06
CA GLN A 303 -6.55 17.28 10.97
C GLN A 303 -6.33 16.20 9.91
N GLY A 304 -6.43 14.93 10.32
CA GLY A 304 -6.48 13.79 9.40
C GLY A 304 -7.77 13.80 8.56
N GLY A 305 -7.65 13.32 7.33
CA GLY A 305 -8.79 13.07 6.43
C GLY A 305 -9.70 11.96 6.94
N GLY A 306 -10.86 11.88 6.30
CA GLY A 306 -11.83 10.82 6.55
C GLY A 306 -11.51 9.53 5.81
N TYR A 307 -12.33 8.50 6.01
CA TYR A 307 -12.18 7.25 5.27
C TYR A 307 -13.49 6.76 4.65
N ALA A 308 -13.38 6.06 3.53
CA ALA A 308 -14.44 5.28 2.92
C ALA A 308 -14.06 3.79 2.99
N LEU A 309 -14.73 3.03 3.86
CA LEU A 309 -14.49 1.61 4.09
C LEU A 309 -15.66 0.78 3.53
N LEU A 310 -15.39 0.04 2.47
CA LEU A 310 -16.37 -0.84 1.80
C LEU A 310 -16.03 -2.29 2.14
N LEU A 311 -16.97 -3.00 2.77
CA LEU A 311 -16.80 -4.38 3.26
C LEU A 311 -17.88 -5.28 2.69
N GLY A 312 -17.54 -6.43 2.10
CA GLY A 312 -18.54 -7.39 1.65
C GLY A 312 -17.96 -8.72 1.22
N LYS A 313 -18.80 -9.67 0.83
CA LYS A 313 -18.33 -10.92 0.21
C LYS A 313 -17.57 -10.65 -1.11
N GLU A 314 -18.04 -9.62 -1.81
CA GLU A 314 -17.45 -9.03 -3.00
C GLU A 314 -17.56 -7.50 -2.89
N VAL A 315 -16.53 -6.78 -3.35
CA VAL A 315 -16.54 -5.31 -3.41
C VAL A 315 -16.14 -4.85 -4.81
N VAL A 316 -16.99 -4.06 -5.46
CA VAL A 316 -16.75 -3.53 -6.80
C VAL A 316 -16.89 -2.02 -6.80
N ASN A 317 -15.86 -1.33 -7.30
CA ASN A 317 -15.93 0.09 -7.61
C ASN A 317 -15.82 0.31 -9.12
N ALA A 318 -16.87 0.88 -9.70
CA ALA A 318 -16.90 1.46 -11.04
C ALA A 318 -17.14 2.98 -11.00
N GLY A 319 -17.46 3.56 -9.84
CA GLY A 319 -17.69 4.98 -9.63
C GLY A 319 -16.43 5.76 -9.23
N THR A 320 -16.63 6.90 -8.57
CA THR A 320 -15.56 7.73 -8.01
C THR A 320 -15.59 7.72 -6.48
N ILE A 321 -14.45 7.43 -5.86
CA ILE A 321 -14.25 7.57 -4.41
C ILE A 321 -13.09 8.53 -4.17
N THR A 322 -13.34 9.62 -3.44
CA THR A 322 -12.34 10.67 -3.17
C THR A 322 -12.19 10.90 -1.66
N THR A 323 -10.99 10.68 -1.14
CA THR A 323 -10.68 10.84 0.29
C THR A 323 -9.42 11.67 0.54
N PRO A 324 -9.49 13.00 0.44
CA PRO A 324 -8.32 13.87 0.61
C PRO A 324 -7.74 13.76 2.03
N ARG A 325 -6.43 13.51 2.09
CA ARG A 325 -5.64 13.26 3.32
C ARG A 325 -6.20 12.11 4.17
N GLY A 326 -6.98 11.25 3.53
CA GLY A 326 -7.81 10.24 4.12
C GLY A 326 -7.50 8.86 3.56
N GLN A 327 -8.50 7.99 3.55
CA GLN A 327 -8.30 6.61 3.11
C GLN A 327 -9.48 6.04 2.32
N VAL A 328 -9.19 5.36 1.21
CA VAL A 328 -10.12 4.44 0.55
C VAL A 328 -9.76 3.02 0.94
N GLN A 329 -10.74 2.24 1.40
CA GLN A 329 -10.55 0.81 1.70
C GLN A 329 -11.67 -0.01 1.07
N MET A 330 -11.29 -0.98 0.25
CA MET A 330 -12.21 -1.97 -0.32
C MET A 330 -11.75 -3.34 0.15
N ALA A 331 -12.53 -3.99 1.02
CA ALA A 331 -12.15 -5.27 1.59
C ALA A 331 -13.21 -6.33 1.32
N ALA A 332 -12.81 -7.47 0.75
CA ALA A 332 -13.70 -8.59 0.50
C ALA A 332 -13.29 -9.86 1.25
N GLY A 333 -14.24 -10.50 1.91
CA GLY A 333 -14.05 -11.71 2.73
C GLY A 333 -15.34 -12.13 3.43
N ASP A 334 -15.28 -13.13 4.31
CA ASP A 334 -16.41 -13.60 5.12
C ASP A 334 -16.49 -12.85 6.47
N PHE A 335 -15.35 -12.44 7.01
CA PHE A 335 -15.21 -11.65 8.23
C PHE A 335 -14.12 -10.59 8.05
N PHE A 336 -14.13 -9.54 8.88
CA PHE A 336 -13.14 -8.47 8.78
C PHE A 336 -12.55 -8.13 10.13
N ILE A 337 -11.23 -8.16 10.18
CA ILE A 337 -10.46 -7.60 11.28
C ILE A 337 -10.07 -6.18 10.89
N VAL A 338 -10.34 -5.21 11.74
CA VAL A 338 -9.96 -3.81 11.53
C VAL A 338 -9.22 -3.30 12.75
N ARG A 339 -8.06 -2.67 12.55
CA ARG A 339 -7.32 -2.01 13.63
C ARG A 339 -6.89 -0.61 13.23
N PRO A 340 -6.59 0.28 14.19
CA PRO A 340 -5.96 1.55 13.90
C PRO A 340 -4.61 1.35 13.20
N GLY A 341 -4.31 2.19 12.22
CA GLY A 341 -3.02 2.28 11.56
C GLY A 341 -2.00 3.05 12.41
N GLN A 342 -0.99 3.61 11.73
CA GLN A 342 0.15 4.27 12.34
C GLN A 342 -0.28 5.46 13.20
N SER A 343 0.09 5.43 14.48
CA SER A 343 0.05 6.58 15.37
C SER A 343 1.32 6.68 16.20
N THR A 344 1.52 7.78 16.92
CA THR A 344 2.71 8.01 17.74
C THR A 344 2.83 7.01 18.90
N THR A 345 1.71 6.45 19.37
CA THR A 345 1.66 5.55 20.54
C THR A 345 1.11 4.16 20.23
N GLY A 346 0.61 3.91 19.01
CA GLY A 346 -0.03 2.66 18.62
C GLY A 346 0.26 2.27 17.17
N ASN A 347 0.43 0.97 16.94
CA ASN A 347 0.73 0.37 15.63
C ASN A 347 1.83 1.13 14.87
N GLN A 348 2.92 1.46 15.57
CA GLN A 348 3.98 2.33 15.05
C GLN A 348 4.64 1.79 13.78
N TYR A 349 4.56 0.48 13.49
CA TYR A 349 5.15 -0.18 12.33
C TYR A 349 4.25 -0.21 11.08
N ALA A 350 2.99 0.19 11.21
CA ALA A 350 2.03 0.24 10.10
C ALA A 350 2.55 1.11 8.96
N THR A 351 2.23 0.69 7.74
CA THR A 351 2.55 1.46 6.53
C THR A 351 1.46 2.45 6.16
N THR A 352 0.29 2.33 6.80
CA THR A 352 -0.91 3.14 6.60
C THR A 352 -1.24 3.93 7.87
N ARG A 353 -1.58 5.23 7.74
CA ARG A 353 -1.94 6.11 8.87
C ARG A 353 -3.39 5.95 9.37
N GLY A 354 -4.30 5.58 8.47
CA GLY A 354 -5.74 5.43 8.73
C GLY A 354 -6.07 4.14 9.46
N ASN A 355 -6.83 3.25 8.83
CA ASN A 355 -7.13 1.92 9.35
C ASN A 355 -6.31 0.85 8.61
N GLU A 356 -6.03 -0.26 9.26
CA GLU A 356 -5.61 -1.49 8.60
C GLU A 356 -6.75 -2.51 8.64
N VAL A 357 -7.08 -3.08 7.48
CA VAL A 357 -8.14 -4.07 7.32
C VAL A 357 -7.55 -5.39 6.82
N ALA A 358 -8.00 -6.49 7.42
CA ALA A 358 -7.69 -7.84 6.99
C ALA A 358 -8.97 -8.66 6.86
N PRO A 359 -9.38 -8.99 5.62
CA PRO A 359 -10.43 -9.97 5.38
C PRO A 359 -10.00 -11.36 5.85
N GLN A 360 -10.94 -12.10 6.42
CA GLN A 360 -10.79 -13.50 6.82
C GLN A 360 -11.80 -14.35 6.06
N PHE A 361 -11.50 -15.65 5.94
CA PHE A 361 -12.27 -16.56 5.10
C PHE A 361 -12.65 -17.82 5.88
N ASN A 362 -13.86 -18.29 5.65
CA ASN A 362 -14.22 -19.67 5.98
C ASN A 362 -13.45 -20.63 5.09
N ALA A 363 -13.30 -21.87 5.56
CA ALA A 363 -12.81 -22.97 4.72
C ALA A 363 -13.68 -23.08 3.45
N ASP A 364 -13.04 -23.27 2.29
CA ASP A 364 -13.68 -23.43 0.98
C ASP A 364 -14.59 -22.28 0.51
N SER A 365 -14.57 -21.13 1.19
CA SER A 365 -15.35 -19.96 0.78
C SER A 365 -14.96 -19.48 -0.62
N SER A 366 -15.91 -18.96 -1.39
CA SER A 366 -15.65 -18.25 -2.65
C SER A 366 -15.58 -16.73 -2.50
N ALA A 367 -15.68 -16.22 -1.27
CA ALA A 367 -15.58 -14.80 -0.96
C ALA A 367 -14.21 -14.23 -1.33
N GLY A 368 -14.11 -12.90 -1.37
CA GLY A 368 -12.82 -12.20 -1.46
C GLY A 368 -12.51 -11.55 -2.79
N ALA A 369 -13.50 -11.34 -3.65
CA ALA A 369 -13.30 -10.59 -4.89
C ALA A 369 -13.38 -9.07 -4.63
N VAL A 370 -12.29 -8.36 -4.93
CA VAL A 370 -12.23 -6.89 -4.95
C VAL A 370 -11.87 -6.44 -6.36
N THR A 371 -12.70 -5.61 -6.98
CA THR A 371 -12.46 -5.08 -8.33
C THR A 371 -12.61 -3.56 -8.36
N ASN A 372 -11.59 -2.86 -8.84
CA ASN A 372 -11.71 -1.44 -9.21
C ASN A 372 -11.63 -1.28 -10.73
N THR A 373 -12.66 -0.68 -11.32
CA THR A 373 -12.72 -0.25 -12.73
C THR A 373 -12.95 1.25 -12.87
N GLY A 374 -13.32 1.92 -11.77
CA GLY A 374 -13.54 3.35 -11.68
C GLY A 374 -12.30 4.13 -11.23
N LEU A 375 -12.55 5.20 -10.47
CA LEU A 375 -11.55 6.17 -10.03
C LEU A 375 -11.49 6.22 -8.50
N LEU A 376 -10.33 5.87 -7.93
CA LEU A 376 -10.02 6.02 -6.51
C LEU A 376 -8.98 7.13 -6.36
N GLN A 377 -9.28 8.13 -5.53
CA GLN A 377 -8.38 9.26 -5.28
C GLN A 377 -8.22 9.47 -3.77
N ALA A 378 -6.98 9.38 -3.30
CA ALA A 378 -6.63 9.75 -1.92
C ALA A 378 -5.40 10.68 -1.94
N PRO A 379 -5.54 11.95 -2.37
CA PRO A 379 -4.45 12.91 -2.29
C PRO A 379 -3.87 12.94 -0.88
N GLU A 380 -2.54 12.84 -0.73
CA GLU A 380 -1.87 12.75 0.58
C GLU A 380 -2.43 11.65 1.51
N GLY A 381 -2.97 10.59 0.92
CA GLY A 381 -3.71 9.56 1.62
C GLY A 381 -3.36 8.16 1.14
N ASP A 382 -4.20 7.22 1.54
CA ASP A 382 -3.98 5.79 1.37
C ASP A 382 -5.13 5.15 0.59
N ILE A 383 -4.82 4.19 -0.28
CA ILE A 383 -5.79 3.38 -1.00
C ILE A 383 -5.48 1.91 -0.76
N THR A 384 -6.39 1.18 -0.12
CA THR A 384 -6.24 -0.26 0.14
C THR A 384 -7.33 -1.07 -0.54
N LEU A 385 -6.93 -2.04 -1.37
CA LEU A 385 -7.79 -3.09 -1.90
C LEU A 385 -7.35 -4.42 -1.29
N ALA A 386 -8.18 -5.03 -0.44
CA ALA A 386 -7.83 -6.22 0.32
C ALA A 386 -8.81 -7.38 0.05
N GLY A 387 -8.33 -8.53 -0.41
CA GLY A 387 -9.19 -9.69 -0.67
C GLY A 387 -8.40 -10.91 -1.10
N ARG A 388 -9.09 -12.00 -1.45
CA ARG A 388 -8.45 -13.18 -2.05
C ARG A 388 -8.14 -12.99 -3.53
N LYS A 389 -8.97 -12.22 -4.24
CA LYS A 389 -8.77 -11.87 -5.65
C LYS A 389 -8.92 -10.37 -5.79
N VAL A 390 -7.80 -9.67 -6.00
CA VAL A 390 -7.77 -8.22 -6.20
C VAL A 390 -7.50 -7.94 -7.68
N VAL A 391 -8.42 -7.21 -8.33
CA VAL A 391 -8.30 -6.79 -9.72
C VAL A 391 -8.33 -5.27 -9.78
N GLN A 392 -7.20 -4.70 -10.19
CA GLN A 392 -7.10 -3.27 -10.49
C GLN A 392 -7.14 -3.06 -12.01
N ASP A 393 -8.26 -2.53 -12.47
CA ASP A 393 -8.65 -2.36 -13.87
C ASP A 393 -9.21 -0.94 -14.16
N GLY A 394 -8.90 0.00 -13.27
CA GLY A 394 -9.25 1.41 -13.35
C GLY A 394 -8.08 2.26 -12.86
N VAL A 395 -8.38 3.38 -12.20
CA VAL A 395 -7.37 4.31 -11.68
C VAL A 395 -7.39 4.32 -10.16
N ALA A 396 -6.23 4.13 -9.54
CA ALA A 396 -5.97 4.46 -8.15
C ALA A 396 -4.83 5.48 -8.09
N VAL A 397 -5.12 6.67 -7.56
CA VAL A 397 -4.14 7.76 -7.46
C VAL A 397 -4.07 8.32 -6.05
N SER A 398 -2.86 8.39 -5.53
CA SER A 398 -2.51 9.12 -4.32
C SER A 398 -1.45 10.17 -4.65
N THR A 399 -1.21 11.10 -3.72
CA THR A 399 -0.11 12.06 -3.84
C THR A 399 0.77 12.01 -2.62
N THR A 400 2.04 12.38 -2.81
CA THR A 400 3.01 12.52 -1.73
C THR A 400 3.52 13.95 -1.69
N THR A 401 3.63 14.48 -0.48
CA THR A 401 4.26 15.76 -0.16
C THR A 401 5.50 15.52 0.68
N VAL A 402 6.18 16.58 1.11
CA VAL A 402 7.33 16.49 2.02
C VAL A 402 6.95 16.08 3.46
N ASP A 403 5.69 16.30 3.86
CA ASP A 403 5.20 16.00 5.23
C ASP A 403 4.37 14.71 5.28
N THR A 404 3.77 14.34 4.14
CA THR A 404 2.83 13.22 4.05
C THR A 404 3.14 12.36 2.84
N ARG A 405 3.48 11.10 3.11
CA ARG A 405 3.58 10.10 2.06
C ARG A 405 2.21 9.60 1.63
N GLY A 406 2.05 9.42 0.32
CA GLY A 406 0.95 8.66 -0.25
C GLY A 406 1.27 7.16 -0.27
N THR A 407 0.25 6.32 -0.15
CA THR A 407 0.38 4.85 -0.19
C THR A 407 -0.75 4.19 -0.98
N ILE A 408 -0.44 3.07 -1.65
CA ILE A 408 -1.42 2.21 -2.33
C ILE A 408 -1.11 0.76 -1.97
N HIS A 409 -2.11 0.01 -1.52
CA HIS A 409 -1.97 -1.36 -1.05
C HIS A 409 -2.93 -2.30 -1.78
N LEU A 410 -2.40 -3.33 -2.43
CA LEU A 410 -3.16 -4.43 -3.02
C LEU A 410 -2.83 -5.71 -2.25
N LEU A 411 -3.71 -6.10 -1.33
CA LEU A 411 -3.38 -7.03 -0.25
C LEU A 411 -4.21 -8.30 -0.30
N ASN A 412 -3.54 -9.43 -0.22
CA ASN A 412 -4.13 -10.71 0.10
C ASN A 412 -3.39 -11.32 1.28
N SER A 413 -4.02 -12.24 1.99
CA SER A 413 -3.32 -13.07 2.97
C SER A 413 -2.13 -13.78 2.32
N ALA A 414 -0.94 -13.63 2.91
CA ALA A 414 0.29 -14.26 2.40
C ALA A 414 0.25 -15.80 2.54
N SER A 415 -0.55 -16.34 3.46
CA SER A 415 -0.72 -17.79 3.62
C SER A 415 -1.76 -18.39 2.66
N ASP A 416 -2.63 -17.57 2.06
CA ASP A 416 -3.67 -18.04 1.14
C ASP A 416 -3.13 -18.27 -0.28
N LYS A 417 -2.89 -19.54 -0.63
CA LYS A 417 -2.39 -19.95 -1.95
C LYS A 417 -3.35 -19.66 -3.11
N LEU A 418 -4.64 -19.45 -2.83
CA LEU A 418 -5.64 -19.03 -3.82
C LEU A 418 -5.59 -17.52 -4.06
N GLY A 419 -4.79 -16.80 -3.28
CA GLY A 419 -4.55 -15.37 -3.42
C GLY A 419 -4.07 -15.01 -4.83
N SER A 420 -4.68 -13.99 -5.43
CA SER A 420 -4.18 -13.35 -6.64
C SER A 420 -4.36 -11.83 -6.62
N VAL A 421 -3.38 -11.12 -7.17
CA VAL A 421 -3.47 -9.69 -7.50
C VAL A 421 -3.20 -9.53 -8.99
N THR A 422 -4.09 -8.84 -9.70
CA THR A 422 -3.92 -8.52 -11.13
C THR A 422 -4.07 -7.01 -11.33
N VAL A 423 -3.05 -6.39 -11.92
CA VAL A 423 -3.13 -5.05 -12.49
C VAL A 423 -3.29 -5.22 -13.99
N THR A 424 -4.47 -4.93 -14.51
CA THR A 424 -4.82 -5.20 -15.91
C THR A 424 -4.17 -4.20 -16.86
N SER A 425 -4.31 -4.43 -18.16
CA SER A 425 -3.90 -3.49 -19.20
C SER A 425 -4.45 -2.05 -19.05
N ARG A 426 -5.58 -1.88 -18.34
CA ARG A 426 -6.19 -0.57 -18.04
C ARG A 426 -5.88 -0.04 -16.64
N GLY A 427 -5.22 -0.86 -15.82
CA GLY A 427 -4.90 -0.53 -14.44
C GLY A 427 -3.80 0.53 -14.33
N LEU A 428 -4.12 1.64 -13.68
CA LEU A 428 -3.16 2.63 -13.20
C LEU A 428 -3.13 2.65 -11.68
N ASN A 429 -1.95 2.44 -11.11
CA ASN A 429 -1.64 2.78 -9.72
C ASN A 429 -0.58 3.88 -9.74
N ALA A 430 -0.89 5.07 -9.26
CA ALA A 430 0.03 6.21 -9.31
C ALA A 430 0.12 6.93 -7.97
N ILE A 431 1.34 7.13 -7.50
CA ILE A 431 1.65 8.08 -6.43
C ILE A 431 2.46 9.21 -7.07
N LEU A 432 1.81 10.36 -7.20
CA LEU A 432 2.34 11.56 -7.83
C LEU A 432 2.92 12.50 -6.77
N LEU A 433 3.84 13.37 -7.17
CA LEU A 433 4.29 14.45 -6.29
C LEU A 433 3.24 15.56 -6.27
N ASP A 434 2.93 16.04 -5.07
CA ASP A 434 2.23 17.29 -4.84
C ASP A 434 3.22 18.25 -4.18
N ASP A 435 3.54 19.34 -4.87
CA ASP A 435 4.55 20.30 -4.41
C ASP A 435 3.99 21.31 -3.40
N GLN A 436 2.67 21.33 -3.15
CA GLN A 436 1.97 22.24 -2.24
C GLN A 436 2.57 23.64 -2.15
N ASN A 437 2.78 24.30 -3.29
CA ASN A 437 3.36 25.64 -3.38
C ASN A 437 4.83 25.74 -2.88
N GLY A 438 5.64 24.69 -3.08
CA GLY A 438 7.08 24.72 -2.82
C GLY A 438 7.49 24.44 -1.37
N ARG A 439 6.71 23.64 -0.63
CA ARG A 439 7.11 23.21 0.72
C ARG A 439 8.40 22.38 0.67
N THR A 440 9.30 22.62 1.62
CA THR A 440 10.60 21.94 1.74
C THR A 440 10.70 21.20 3.06
N ALA A 441 11.32 20.02 3.07
CA ALA A 441 11.74 19.31 4.29
C ALA A 441 13.24 19.47 4.54
N LEU A 442 13.64 19.36 5.81
CA LEU A 442 15.04 19.34 6.23
C LEU A 442 15.63 17.93 6.02
N ASP A 443 16.91 17.85 5.69
CA ASP A 443 17.61 16.55 5.61
C ASP A 443 17.57 15.81 6.96
N SER A 444 17.56 16.52 8.09
CA SER A 444 17.39 15.93 9.42
C SER A 444 16.03 15.24 9.62
N GLN A 445 14.96 15.74 8.98
CA GLN A 445 13.65 15.08 9.01
C GLN A 445 13.69 13.78 8.19
N ARG A 446 14.33 13.82 7.01
CA ARG A 446 14.53 12.63 6.18
C ARG A 446 15.37 11.58 6.93
N ASP A 447 16.49 11.98 7.51
CA ASP A 447 17.39 11.07 8.24
C ASP A 447 16.69 10.45 9.45
N ALA A 448 15.86 11.21 10.16
CA ALA A 448 15.02 10.70 11.25
C ALA A 448 14.02 9.64 10.76
N LEU A 449 13.35 9.86 9.62
CA LEU A 449 12.44 8.89 9.02
C LEU A 449 13.18 7.63 8.57
N ILE A 450 14.40 7.74 8.04
CA ILE A 450 15.23 6.60 7.66
C ILE A 450 15.65 5.79 8.89
N ALA A 451 16.09 6.47 9.96
CA ALA A 451 16.48 5.81 11.21
C ALA A 451 15.29 5.08 11.86
N ASP A 452 14.12 5.73 11.92
CA ASP A 452 12.89 5.10 12.42
C ASP A 452 12.48 3.91 11.55
N SER A 453 12.60 4.01 10.22
CA SER A 453 12.29 2.91 9.30
C SER A 453 12.98 1.60 9.69
N ALA A 454 14.29 1.66 10.00
CA ALA A 454 15.06 0.48 10.39
C ALA A 454 14.55 -0.19 11.69
N VAL A 455 14.10 0.60 12.66
CA VAL A 455 13.50 0.09 13.91
C VAL A 455 12.16 -0.59 13.60
N GLN A 456 11.33 0.08 12.80
CA GLN A 456 9.97 -0.36 12.51
C GLN A 456 9.92 -1.55 11.56
N ASP A 457 10.91 -1.70 10.67
CA ASP A 457 11.05 -2.86 9.79
C ASP A 457 11.21 -4.17 10.59
N LEU A 458 12.01 -4.15 11.66
CA LEU A 458 12.16 -5.31 12.55
C LEU A 458 10.84 -5.69 13.23
N ALA A 459 10.09 -4.70 13.70
CA ALA A 459 8.78 -4.90 14.31
C ALA A 459 7.73 -5.38 13.28
N ARG A 460 7.74 -4.84 12.05
CA ARG A 460 6.79 -5.23 11.00
C ARG A 460 6.95 -6.70 10.59
N ARG A 461 8.18 -7.18 10.49
CA ARG A 461 8.47 -8.58 10.10
C ARG A 461 7.87 -9.60 11.07
N THR A 462 7.72 -9.26 12.35
CA THR A 462 7.07 -10.12 13.36
C THR A 462 5.56 -9.89 13.43
N ALA A 463 5.10 -8.65 13.20
CA ALA A 463 3.69 -8.28 13.23
C ALA A 463 2.88 -8.77 12.01
N ALA A 464 3.51 -9.03 10.87
CA ALA A 464 2.88 -9.63 9.69
C ALA A 464 2.63 -11.14 9.89
N SER A 465 1.77 -11.47 10.84
CA SER A 465 1.38 -12.83 11.22
C SER A 465 -0.08 -12.89 11.69
N GLY A 466 -0.64 -14.10 11.78
CA GLY A 466 -2.03 -14.30 12.17
C GLY A 466 -3.01 -13.60 11.22
N GLY A 467 -3.95 -12.83 11.78
CA GLY A 467 -4.96 -12.12 10.99
C GLY A 467 -4.40 -11.04 10.05
N PHE A 468 -3.20 -10.49 10.31
CA PHE A 468 -2.54 -9.47 9.48
C PHE A 468 -1.35 -10.03 8.69
N ASP A 469 -1.41 -11.30 8.30
CA ASP A 469 -0.44 -11.88 7.38
C ASP A 469 -0.58 -11.35 5.94
N ASN A 470 -1.54 -10.45 5.69
CA ASN A 470 -1.73 -9.74 4.43
C ASN A 470 -0.84 -8.52 4.25
N LEU A 471 0.10 -8.26 5.18
CA LEU A 471 1.06 -7.17 5.11
C LEU A 471 2.45 -7.66 4.64
N ALA A 472 3.17 -6.82 3.89
CA ALA A 472 4.49 -7.19 3.40
C ALA A 472 5.52 -7.23 4.53
N ARG A 473 6.40 -8.24 4.49
CA ARG A 473 7.60 -8.32 5.35
C ARG A 473 8.81 -7.60 4.75
N LEU A 474 8.61 -6.94 3.60
CA LEU A 474 9.63 -6.13 2.93
C LEU A 474 9.84 -4.82 3.71
N ASP A 475 11.08 -4.35 3.67
CA ASP A 475 11.48 -3.10 4.31
C ASP A 475 10.72 -1.91 3.73
N ASP A 476 10.47 -0.91 4.58
CA ASP A 476 9.66 0.27 4.26
C ASP A 476 10.43 1.52 4.59
N ARG A 477 10.65 2.37 3.58
CA ARG A 477 11.28 3.67 3.74
C ARG A 477 10.20 4.71 3.99
N ARG A 478 10.12 5.20 5.24
CA ARG A 478 9.09 6.17 5.66
C ARG A 478 9.19 7.53 4.98
N ASP A 479 10.38 7.88 4.52
CA ASP A 479 10.65 9.06 3.71
C ASP A 479 10.17 8.93 2.25
N GLN A 480 9.72 7.74 1.84
CA GLN A 480 9.31 7.43 0.48
C GLN A 480 7.83 7.05 0.43
N SER A 481 7.19 7.37 -0.71
CA SER A 481 5.87 6.81 -1.04
C SER A 481 5.96 5.30 -1.25
N ARG A 482 4.85 4.59 -1.10
CA ARG A 482 4.85 3.12 -1.19
C ARG A 482 3.63 2.58 -1.93
N ILE A 483 3.89 1.80 -2.96
CA ILE A 483 2.93 0.85 -3.53
C ILE A 483 3.29 -0.53 -3.01
N GLU A 484 2.42 -1.11 -2.20
CA GLU A 484 2.60 -2.45 -1.62
C GLU A 484 1.63 -3.44 -2.27
N ILE A 485 2.15 -4.58 -2.70
CA ILE A 485 1.37 -5.67 -3.27
C ILE A 485 1.76 -6.96 -2.56
N VAL A 486 0.80 -7.58 -1.89
CA VAL A 486 0.99 -8.85 -1.17
C VAL A 486 0.01 -9.86 -1.73
N SER A 487 0.52 -11.02 -2.12
CA SER A 487 -0.30 -12.15 -2.51
C SER A 487 0.22 -13.45 -1.93
N GLY A 488 -0.66 -14.28 -1.39
CA GLY A 488 -0.31 -15.65 -1.05
C GLY A 488 -0.09 -16.54 -2.28
N GLY A 489 -0.67 -16.20 -3.43
CA GLY A 489 -0.43 -16.85 -4.72
C GLY A 489 0.32 -15.94 -5.70
N GLY A 490 -0.32 -15.56 -6.81
CA GLY A 490 0.32 -14.86 -7.93
C GLY A 490 0.06 -13.35 -8.00
N VAL A 491 1.04 -12.60 -8.51
CA VAL A 491 0.88 -11.18 -8.86
C VAL A 491 1.13 -11.02 -10.36
N VAL A 492 0.21 -10.38 -11.08
CA VAL A 492 0.33 -10.16 -12.53
C VAL A 492 0.17 -8.68 -12.85
N PHE A 493 1.16 -8.13 -13.56
CA PHE A 493 1.06 -6.87 -14.26
C PHE A 493 0.91 -7.14 -15.75
N GLU A 494 -0.29 -6.94 -16.28
CA GLU A 494 -0.57 -7.16 -17.70
C GLU A 494 0.08 -6.09 -18.58
N GLY A 495 0.27 -6.38 -19.87
CA GLY A 495 0.82 -5.43 -20.82
C GLY A 495 -0.07 -4.18 -20.92
N GLY A 496 0.53 -2.99 -20.82
CA GLY A 496 -0.20 -1.72 -20.78
C GLY A 496 -0.46 -1.18 -19.37
N SER A 497 -0.41 -2.04 -18.34
CA SER A 497 -0.54 -1.60 -16.94
C SER A 497 0.54 -0.59 -16.56
N THR A 498 0.21 0.34 -15.66
CA THR A 498 1.17 1.33 -15.15
C THR A 498 1.10 1.39 -13.63
N THR A 499 2.25 1.20 -12.98
CA THR A 499 2.45 1.33 -11.54
C THR A 499 3.60 2.31 -11.32
N LEU A 500 3.27 3.51 -10.86
CA LEU A 500 4.18 4.64 -10.69
C LEU A 500 4.24 5.06 -9.22
N ALA A 501 5.40 4.96 -8.58
CA ALA A 501 5.65 5.50 -7.25
C ALA A 501 6.79 6.53 -7.37
N THR A 502 6.46 7.79 -7.69
CA THR A 502 7.46 8.82 -8.02
C THR A 502 8.43 9.04 -6.85
N GLY A 503 9.70 8.69 -7.03
CA GLY A 503 10.72 8.72 -5.97
C GLY A 503 10.44 7.80 -4.78
N GLY A 504 9.59 6.79 -4.97
CA GLY A 504 9.04 5.91 -3.94
C GLY A 504 9.50 4.45 -4.03
N GLN A 505 8.67 3.57 -3.47
CA GLN A 505 8.88 2.13 -3.44
C GLN A 505 7.72 1.39 -4.12
N ILE A 506 8.05 0.35 -4.88
CA ILE A 506 7.09 -0.69 -5.31
C ILE A 506 7.53 -2.00 -4.64
N ALA A 507 6.82 -2.41 -3.60
CA ALA A 507 7.12 -3.59 -2.81
C ALA A 507 6.13 -4.72 -3.17
N VAL A 508 6.62 -5.77 -3.85
CA VAL A 508 5.79 -6.90 -4.30
C VAL A 508 6.23 -8.19 -3.64
N ALA A 509 5.32 -8.84 -2.92
CA ALA A 509 5.53 -10.13 -2.28
C ALA A 509 4.48 -11.15 -2.77
N ALA A 510 4.95 -12.22 -3.43
CA ALA A 510 4.12 -13.34 -3.89
C ALA A 510 4.59 -14.63 -3.19
N SER A 511 3.99 -14.98 -2.06
CA SER A 511 4.55 -15.95 -1.10
C SER A 511 4.60 -17.39 -1.62
N ASN A 512 3.59 -17.83 -2.36
CA ASN A 512 3.53 -19.20 -2.92
C ASN A 512 3.32 -19.21 -4.45
N GLY A 513 3.49 -18.07 -5.11
CA GLY A 513 3.35 -17.94 -6.56
C GLY A 513 4.49 -17.15 -7.19
N ARG A 514 4.19 -16.41 -8.26
CA ARG A 514 5.16 -15.61 -9.01
C ARG A 514 4.61 -14.21 -9.26
N SER A 515 5.50 -13.23 -9.19
CA SER A 515 5.27 -11.88 -9.73
C SER A 515 5.64 -11.86 -11.20
N THR A 516 4.67 -11.59 -12.08
CA THR A 516 4.86 -11.57 -13.53
C THR A 516 4.65 -10.15 -14.05
N VAL A 517 5.64 -9.64 -14.79
CA VAL A 517 5.57 -8.36 -15.50
C VAL A 517 5.51 -8.67 -16.99
N ALA A 518 4.34 -8.49 -17.60
CA ALA A 518 4.16 -8.75 -19.01
C ALA A 518 4.81 -7.64 -19.87
N ASN A 519 5.07 -7.95 -21.14
CA ASN A 519 5.61 -6.95 -22.07
C ASN A 519 4.67 -5.73 -22.16
N GLY A 520 5.23 -4.53 -22.03
CA GLY A 520 4.48 -3.28 -22.04
C GLY A 520 3.90 -2.85 -20.68
N ALA A 521 4.03 -3.65 -19.62
CA ALA A 521 3.75 -3.19 -18.26
C ALA A 521 4.85 -2.22 -17.80
N ARG A 522 4.47 -1.12 -17.12
CA ARG A 522 5.39 -0.10 -16.62
C ARG A 522 5.39 -0.08 -15.10
N LEU A 523 6.55 -0.37 -14.50
CA LEU A 523 6.79 -0.21 -13.07
C LEU A 523 7.89 0.86 -12.92
N ASP A 524 7.53 2.01 -12.37
CA ASP A 524 8.41 3.17 -12.32
C ASP A 524 8.51 3.72 -10.89
N VAL A 525 9.74 3.78 -10.38
CA VAL A 525 10.11 4.38 -9.10
C VAL A 525 11.08 5.55 -9.28
N SER A 526 11.27 5.99 -10.52
CA SER A 526 12.17 7.10 -10.82
C SER A 526 11.72 8.36 -10.07
N GLY A 527 12.71 9.11 -9.58
CA GLY A 527 12.45 10.40 -8.97
C GLY A 527 11.94 11.41 -9.99
N ALA A 528 11.36 12.50 -9.50
CA ALA A 528 11.07 13.63 -10.37
C ALA A 528 12.37 14.35 -10.77
N VAL A 529 12.39 14.81 -12.01
CA VAL A 529 13.46 15.61 -12.61
C VAL A 529 13.09 17.09 -12.48
N GLY A 530 14.09 17.94 -12.22
CA GLY A 530 13.86 19.36 -11.98
C GLY A 530 13.50 19.72 -10.53
N VAL A 531 13.59 18.77 -9.60
CA VAL A 531 13.47 19.04 -8.17
C VAL A 531 14.66 19.89 -7.72
N GLN A 532 14.37 21.01 -7.05
CA GLN A 532 15.40 21.85 -6.45
C GLN A 532 15.96 21.15 -5.22
N VAL A 533 17.27 20.87 -5.23
CA VAL A 533 18.00 20.29 -4.11
C VAL A 533 19.00 21.32 -3.62
N ALA A 534 19.25 21.37 -2.30
CA ALA A 534 20.26 22.26 -1.74
C ALA A 534 21.62 22.01 -2.39
N MET A 535 22.37 23.09 -2.68
CA MET A 535 23.73 22.98 -3.25
C MET A 535 24.65 22.10 -2.38
N SER A 536 24.41 22.06 -1.06
CA SER A 536 25.12 21.18 -0.12
C SER A 536 25.02 19.70 -0.46
N SER A 537 23.97 19.24 -1.16
CA SER A 537 23.84 17.83 -1.57
C SER A 537 24.85 17.43 -2.65
N ASN A 538 25.52 18.39 -3.30
CA ASN A 538 26.68 18.11 -4.15
C ASN A 538 27.98 17.98 -3.38
N ASN A 539 27.99 18.33 -2.09
CA ASN A 539 29.20 18.33 -1.28
C ASN A 539 29.32 17.02 -0.50
N VAL A 540 30.52 16.44 -0.50
CA VAL A 540 30.89 15.31 0.36
C VAL A 540 31.86 15.82 1.41
N GLU A 541 31.54 15.60 2.68
CA GLU A 541 32.50 15.81 3.75
C GLU A 541 33.44 14.60 3.77
N ILE A 542 34.73 14.85 3.60
CA ILE A 542 35.78 13.85 3.83
C ILE A 542 36.63 14.29 4.99
N ASN A 543 37.12 13.33 5.77
CA ASN A 543 38.14 13.59 6.76
C ASN A 543 39.49 13.20 6.17
N ILE A 544 40.37 14.20 5.95
CA ILE A 544 41.65 13.97 5.29
C ILE A 544 42.65 13.41 6.31
N GLN A 545 43.11 12.20 6.08
CA GLN A 545 44.11 11.52 6.88
C GLN A 545 45.52 11.75 6.33
N GLY A 546 46.54 11.71 7.19
CA GLY A 546 47.93 11.97 6.78
C GLY A 546 48.43 11.01 5.68
N ASN A 547 47.93 9.77 5.67
CA ASN A 547 48.29 8.77 4.66
C ASN A 547 47.73 9.09 3.26
N GLU A 548 46.63 9.84 3.16
CA GLU A 548 45.98 10.19 1.90
C GLU A 548 46.73 11.33 1.17
N GLN A 549 47.61 12.03 1.89
CA GLN A 549 48.41 13.13 1.35
C GLN A 549 49.82 12.70 0.92
N ARG A 550 50.15 11.40 0.97
CA ARG A 550 51.51 10.88 0.68
C ARG A 550 52.07 11.35 -0.67
N ASP A 551 51.18 11.45 -1.66
CA ASP A 551 51.53 11.77 -3.05
C ASP A 551 51.39 13.29 -3.35
N ALA A 552 51.10 14.12 -2.34
CA ALA A 552 51.02 15.58 -2.40
C ALA A 552 51.99 16.22 -1.38
N PRO A 553 53.30 16.35 -1.71
CA PRO A 553 54.35 16.72 -0.75
C PRO A 553 54.12 18.04 -0.01
N LEU A 554 53.58 19.05 -0.70
CA LEU A 554 53.25 20.36 -0.08
C LEU A 554 52.20 20.24 1.02
N ASN A 555 51.17 19.41 0.84
CA ASN A 555 50.09 19.26 1.83
C ASN A 555 50.51 18.30 2.95
N ARG A 556 51.25 17.23 2.60
CA ARG A 556 51.85 16.28 3.54
C ARG A 556 52.77 16.97 4.55
N ASP A 557 53.67 17.82 4.07
CA ASP A 557 54.75 18.39 4.89
C ASP A 557 54.27 19.59 5.71
N THR A 558 53.19 20.27 5.29
CA THR A 558 52.60 21.39 6.04
C THR A 558 51.63 20.95 7.15
N THR A 559 51.12 19.71 7.09
CA THR A 559 50.17 19.11 8.05
C THR A 559 48.83 19.82 8.22
N MET A 560 48.58 20.91 7.49
CA MET A 560 47.40 21.79 7.63
C MET A 560 46.07 21.09 7.38
N LEU A 561 46.05 20.04 6.56
CA LEU A 561 44.84 19.30 6.22
C LEU A 561 44.68 18.01 7.03
N ASN A 562 45.64 17.66 7.89
CA ASN A 562 45.56 16.44 8.69
C ASN A 562 44.40 16.50 9.68
N ASN A 563 43.57 15.45 9.70
CA ASN A 563 42.37 15.33 10.54
C ASN A 563 41.34 16.44 10.31
N SER A 564 41.44 17.17 9.19
CA SER A 564 40.49 18.23 8.85
C SER A 564 39.32 17.65 8.09
N ASN A 565 38.12 18.10 8.45
CA ASN A 565 36.93 17.86 7.64
C ASN A 565 36.90 18.86 6.49
N VAL A 566 36.87 18.35 5.26
CA VAL A 566 36.83 19.16 4.05
C VAL A 566 35.60 18.79 3.23
N TRP A 567 34.87 19.80 2.77
CA TRP A 567 33.75 19.63 1.86
C TRP A 567 34.24 19.67 0.41
N ILE A 568 34.00 18.60 -0.33
CA ILE A 568 34.34 18.47 -1.75
C ILE A 568 33.05 18.51 -2.56
N ASP A 569 32.90 19.50 -3.44
CA ASP A 569 31.84 19.49 -4.46
C ASP A 569 32.16 18.37 -5.47
N ARG A 570 31.18 17.50 -5.73
CA ARG A 570 31.31 16.32 -6.61
C ARG A 570 31.29 16.67 -8.10
N ARG A 571 31.10 17.94 -8.47
CA ARG A 571 30.98 18.40 -9.86
C ARG A 571 32.31 18.73 -10.52
#